data_AF-A0A0B2UID1-F1
#
_entry.id   AF-A0A0B2UID1-F1
#
_cell.length_a   1.000
_cell.length_b   1.000
_cell.length_c   1.000
_cell.angle_alpha   90.00
_cell.angle_beta   90.00
_cell.angle_gamma   90.00
#
_symmetry.space_group_name_H-M   'P 1'
#
loop_
_entity.id
_entity.type
_entity.pdbx_description
1 polymer ?
#
loop_
_entity_poly.entity_id
_entity_poly.type
_entity_poly.pdbx_seq_one_letter_code
_entity_poly.pdbx_strand_id
1 'polypeptide(L)'
;MSSNEKKMKYRVDIVNTCIATGLPLTVRSTAVQIFDRAIGKIIPKDEEMINILYAIIILAAKCEEIHGDLNALIRKLPDSNKQKIFDYEDEILQVLGYNLHFPSLYLRIYGILTILQEKGIIEVTNAHIDLNVSIDGKSNEIYTFHNNKWIVPCINNLWLTSVQMMDKILLHEKTGYKEIEMVYASLPFPCEAFTLLSFPFDAKNVTELRNACVKIPFSLYNPENISM
;
A
#
# COMPACT_ATOMS: atom_id res chain seq x y z
N MET A 1 2.91 -19.01 16.80
CA MET A 1 2.98 -18.05 15.68
C MET A 1 4.44 -17.78 15.38
N SER A 2 4.89 -18.04 14.17
CA SER A 2 6.26 -17.75 13.74
C SER A 2 6.54 -16.24 13.80
N SER A 3 7.81 -15.83 13.84
CA SER A 3 8.19 -14.41 13.81
C SER A 3 7.61 -13.69 12.58
N ASN A 4 7.53 -14.40 11.45
CA ASN A 4 7.01 -13.87 10.20
C ASN A 4 5.49 -13.70 10.22
N GLU A 5 4.75 -14.65 10.79
CA GLU A 5 3.31 -14.53 11.00
C GLU A 5 2.97 -13.36 11.94
N LYS A 6 3.79 -13.13 12.99
CA LYS A 6 3.66 -11.96 13.87
C LYS A 6 3.82 -10.65 13.10
N LYS A 7 4.89 -10.50 12.32
CA LYS A 7 5.12 -9.30 11.51
C LYS A 7 4.00 -9.05 10.51
N MET A 8 3.55 -10.10 9.82
CA MET A 8 2.44 -9.98 8.87
C MET A 8 1.17 -9.50 9.58
N LYS A 9 0.83 -10.08 10.75
CA LYS A 9 -0.31 -9.63 11.55
C LYS A 9 -0.22 -8.13 11.87
N TYR A 10 0.93 -7.65 12.33
CA TYR A 10 1.09 -6.23 12.66
C TYR A 10 1.00 -5.31 11.44
N ARG A 11 1.51 -5.74 10.27
CA ARG A 11 1.31 -4.99 9.02
C ARG A 11 -0.17 -4.91 8.62
N VAL A 12 -0.90 -6.00 8.80
CA VAL A 12 -2.36 -6.04 8.59
C VAL A 12 -3.05 -5.06 9.53
N ASP A 13 -2.69 -5.06 10.82
CA ASP A 13 -3.24 -4.15 11.81
C ASP A 13 -2.98 -2.68 11.40
N ILE A 14 -1.76 -2.35 10.95
CA ILE A 14 -1.42 -1.01 10.44
C ILE A 14 -2.33 -0.60 9.26
N VAL A 15 -2.43 -1.46 8.23
CA VAL A 15 -3.21 -1.16 7.03
C VAL A 15 -4.69 -0.98 7.38
N ASN A 16 -5.23 -1.86 8.21
CA ASN A 16 -6.63 -1.81 8.65
C ASN A 16 -6.93 -0.56 9.48
N THR A 17 -6.03 -0.18 10.40
CA THR A 17 -6.20 1.05 11.19
C THR A 17 -6.17 2.28 10.28
N CYS A 18 -5.26 2.34 9.30
CA CYS A 18 -5.25 3.45 8.34
C CYS A 18 -6.53 3.53 7.51
N ILE A 19 -7.09 2.39 7.07
CA ILE A 19 -8.37 2.35 6.36
C ILE A 19 -9.51 2.85 7.27
N ALA A 20 -9.63 2.27 8.47
CA ALA A 20 -10.71 2.60 9.42
C ALA A 20 -10.69 4.06 9.87
N THR A 21 -9.53 4.70 9.86
CA THR A 21 -9.37 6.11 10.25
C THR A 21 -9.48 7.09 9.06
N GLY A 22 -9.63 6.58 7.84
CA GLY A 22 -9.71 7.38 6.62
C GLY A 22 -8.38 8.00 6.21
N LEU A 23 -7.25 7.42 6.61
CA LEU A 23 -5.92 7.90 6.23
C LEU A 23 -5.61 7.55 4.76
N PRO A 24 -4.92 8.46 4.04
CA PRO A 24 -4.63 8.27 2.62
C PRO A 24 -3.67 7.12 2.37
N LEU A 25 -3.65 6.62 1.13
CA LEU A 25 -2.84 5.47 0.72
C LEU A 25 -1.35 5.67 1.02
N THR A 26 -0.83 6.89 0.82
CA THR A 26 0.59 7.17 1.05
C THR A 26 1.01 6.91 2.50
N VAL A 27 0.16 7.28 3.47
CA VAL A 27 0.37 6.99 4.90
C VAL A 27 0.44 5.49 5.18
N ARG A 28 -0.34 4.66 4.48
CA ARG A 28 -0.31 3.18 4.62
C ARG A 28 1.06 2.63 4.24
N SER A 29 1.56 3.01 3.07
CA SER A 29 2.89 2.62 2.58
C SER A 29 3.98 3.08 3.54
N THR A 30 3.93 4.34 3.96
CA THR A 30 4.94 4.95 4.84
C THR A 30 4.92 4.30 6.24
N ALA A 31 3.75 4.01 6.80
CA ALA A 31 3.63 3.30 8.08
C ALA A 31 4.24 1.89 8.02
N VAL A 32 3.96 1.12 6.96
CA VAL A 32 4.58 -0.21 6.79
C VAL A 32 6.09 -0.11 6.62
N GLN A 33 6.59 0.89 5.90
CA GLN A 33 8.04 1.10 5.75
C GLN A 33 8.72 1.50 7.07
N ILE A 34 8.10 2.37 7.86
CA ILE A 34 8.57 2.72 9.21
C ILE A 34 8.61 1.45 10.08
N PHE A 35 7.52 0.67 10.09
CA PHE A 35 7.45 -0.59 10.82
C PHE A 35 8.60 -1.53 10.45
N ASP A 36 8.82 -1.77 9.16
CA ASP A 36 9.87 -2.67 8.69
C ASP A 36 11.28 -2.21 9.12
N ARG A 37 11.52 -0.89 9.17
CA ARG A 37 12.82 -0.32 9.57
C ARG A 37 13.02 -0.26 11.10
N ALA A 38 11.94 -0.19 11.88
CA ALA A 38 11.99 0.03 13.32
C ALA A 38 11.80 -1.25 14.15
N ILE A 39 10.92 -2.17 13.75
CA ILE A 39 10.44 -3.26 14.61
C ILE A 39 11.52 -4.26 15.03
N GLY A 40 12.59 -4.42 14.23
CA GLY A 40 13.72 -5.29 14.57
C GLY A 40 14.72 -4.67 15.55
N LYS A 41 14.57 -3.39 15.87
CA LYS A 41 15.49 -2.62 16.72
C LYS A 41 14.84 -2.20 18.04
N ILE A 42 13.52 -2.11 18.08
CA ILE A 42 12.72 -1.93 19.29
C ILE A 42 12.55 -3.32 19.93
N ILE A 43 12.58 -3.41 21.27
CA ILE A 43 12.29 -4.65 22.00
C ILE A 43 10.87 -4.54 22.59
N PRO A 44 9.82 -4.81 21.80
CA PRO A 44 8.47 -4.63 22.29
C PRO A 44 8.04 -5.77 23.20
N LYS A 45 7.31 -5.44 24.26
CA LYS A 45 6.41 -6.40 24.91
C LYS A 45 5.16 -6.53 24.04
N ASP A 46 4.64 -7.75 23.87
CA ASP A 46 3.44 -8.02 23.04
C ASP A 46 2.25 -7.12 23.46
N GLU A 47 2.12 -6.81 24.76
CA GLU A 47 1.09 -5.94 25.36
C GLU A 47 1.19 -4.47 24.92
N GLU A 48 2.38 -4.03 24.52
CA GLU A 48 2.65 -2.63 24.17
C GLU A 48 2.63 -2.39 22.65
N MET A 49 2.60 -3.47 21.87
CA MET A 49 2.64 -3.43 20.41
C MET A 49 1.58 -2.52 19.83
N ILE A 50 0.36 -2.49 20.38
CA ILE A 50 -0.70 -1.62 19.87
C ILE A 50 -0.32 -0.14 19.89
N ASN A 51 0.33 0.33 20.97
CA ASN A 51 0.77 1.71 21.09
C ASN A 51 1.94 2.00 20.14
N ILE A 52 2.82 1.01 19.90
CA ILE A 52 3.90 1.11 18.92
C ILE A 52 3.32 1.24 17.50
N LEU A 53 2.34 0.42 17.14
CA LEU A 53 1.69 0.51 15.82
C LEU A 53 1.00 1.87 15.63
N TYR A 54 0.34 2.39 16.67
CA TYR A 54 -0.27 3.73 16.62
C TYR A 54 0.76 4.85 16.51
N ALA A 55 1.89 4.75 17.21
CA ALA A 55 3.00 5.69 17.07
C ALA A 55 3.55 5.70 15.65
N ILE A 56 3.71 4.52 15.04
CA ILE A 56 4.12 4.38 13.63
C ILE A 56 3.13 5.06 12.68
N ILE A 57 1.83 4.85 12.87
CA ILE A 57 0.78 5.45 12.02
C ILE A 57 0.77 6.97 12.15
N ILE A 58 0.89 7.50 13.37
CA ILE A 58 0.94 8.94 13.62
C ILE A 58 2.19 9.56 12.99
N LEU A 59 3.35 8.92 13.18
CA LEU A 59 4.58 9.39 12.57
C LEU A 59 4.49 9.37 11.04
N ALA A 60 3.91 8.32 10.46
CA ALA A 60 3.67 8.24 9.01
C ALA A 60 2.75 9.37 8.53
N ALA A 61 1.66 9.66 9.25
CA ALA A 61 0.76 10.76 8.92
C ALA A 61 1.48 12.13 8.97
N LYS A 62 2.38 12.34 9.94
CA LYS A 62 3.22 13.55 10.00
C LYS A 62 4.20 13.62 8.82
N CYS A 63 4.82 12.51 8.44
CA CYS A 63 5.76 12.45 7.30
C CYS A 63 5.08 12.78 5.97
N GLU A 64 3.82 12.38 5.81
CA GLU A 64 3.00 12.63 4.62
C GLU A 64 2.25 13.98 4.68
N GLU A 65 2.64 14.87 5.60
CA GLU A 65 2.07 16.21 5.77
C GLU A 65 0.54 16.23 5.92
N ILE A 66 -0.02 15.20 6.55
CA ILE A 66 -1.45 15.17 6.84
C ILE A 66 -1.73 16.18 7.97
N HIS A 67 -2.11 17.39 7.55
CA HIS A 67 -2.48 18.46 8.44
C HIS A 67 -3.87 18.18 9.04
N GLY A 68 -3.90 17.85 10.33
CA GLY A 68 -5.13 17.60 11.06
C GLY A 68 -4.91 17.63 12.56
N ASP A 69 -5.99 17.66 13.34
CA ASP A 69 -5.91 17.50 14.78
C ASP A 69 -5.50 16.05 15.10
N LEU A 70 -4.23 15.84 15.41
CA LEU A 70 -3.70 14.55 15.84
C LEU A 70 -4.45 14.01 17.05
N ASN A 71 -5.02 14.87 17.91
CA ASN A 71 -5.85 14.41 19.01
C ASN A 71 -7.15 13.78 18.51
N ALA A 72 -7.74 14.31 17.44
CA ALA A 72 -8.90 13.72 16.80
C ALA A 72 -8.56 12.36 16.17
N LEU A 73 -7.38 12.20 15.58
CA LEU A 73 -6.91 10.89 15.09
C LEU A 73 -6.72 9.91 16.25
N ILE A 74 -6.01 10.29 17.32
CA ILE A 74 -5.78 9.43 18.50
C ILE A 74 -7.10 8.99 19.13
N ARG A 75 -8.11 9.87 19.21
CA ARG A 75 -9.45 9.52 19.73
C ARG A 75 -10.17 8.44 18.92
N LYS A 76 -9.83 8.26 17.64
CA LYS A 76 -10.37 7.19 16.79
C LYS A 76 -9.64 5.85 16.98
N LEU A 77 -8.50 5.85 17.68
CA LEU A 77 -7.69 4.66 17.91
C LEU A 77 -8.18 3.92 19.18
N PRO A 78 -8.71 2.69 19.06
CA PRO A 78 -9.21 1.94 20.20
C PRO A 78 -8.08 1.56 21.16
N ASP A 79 -8.37 1.57 22.46
CA ASP A 79 -7.44 1.20 23.54
C ASP A 79 -6.12 1.99 23.53
N SER A 80 -6.13 3.19 22.94
CA SER A 80 -4.95 4.05 22.81
C SER A 80 -4.54 4.66 24.15
N ASN A 81 -3.24 4.57 24.47
CA ASN A 81 -2.63 5.37 25.54
C ASN A 81 -1.80 6.48 24.90
N LYS A 82 -2.36 7.70 24.87
CA LYS A 82 -1.74 8.87 24.24
C LYS A 82 -0.30 9.13 24.70
N GLN A 83 -0.01 8.97 26.00
CA GLN A 83 1.33 9.21 26.51
C GLN A 83 2.31 8.17 25.96
N LYS A 84 1.97 6.87 26.08
CA LYS A 84 2.81 5.79 25.55
C LYS A 84 3.05 5.90 24.05
N ILE A 85 2.03 6.33 23.30
CA ILE A 85 2.13 6.53 21.85
C ILE A 85 3.20 7.58 21.52
N PHE A 86 3.25 8.70 22.26
CA PHE A 86 4.29 9.71 22.05
C PHE A 86 5.66 9.24 22.53
N ASP A 87 5.73 8.50 23.65
CA ASP A 87 6.98 7.93 24.12
C ASP A 87 7.59 6.99 23.06
N TYR A 88 6.76 6.15 22.42
CA TYR A 88 7.19 5.28 21.32
C TYR A 88 7.48 6.03 20.02
N GLU A 89 6.77 7.12 19.73
CA GLU A 89 7.08 7.96 18.57
C GLU A 89 8.52 8.48 18.65
N ASP A 90 8.93 8.98 19.81
CA ASP A 90 10.29 9.45 20.06
C ASP A 90 11.32 8.32 19.94
N GLU A 91 11.01 7.13 20.47
CA GLU A 91 11.87 5.95 20.32
C GLU A 91 12.04 5.54 18.85
N ILE A 92 10.94 5.50 18.08
CA ILE A 92 10.96 5.18 16.66
C ILE A 92 11.82 6.18 15.88
N LEU A 93 11.68 7.49 16.16
CA LEU A 93 12.48 8.53 15.52
C LEU A 93 13.98 8.33 15.74
N GLN A 94 14.39 7.99 16.97
CA GLN A 94 15.78 7.69 17.31
C GLN A 94 16.28 6.45 16.56
N VAL A 95 15.49 5.39 16.53
CA VAL A 95 15.79 4.13 15.84
C VAL A 95 15.95 4.30 14.32
N LEU A 96 15.20 5.24 13.74
CA LEU A 96 15.30 5.63 12.33
C LEU A 96 16.47 6.58 12.05
N GLY A 97 17.14 7.10 13.08
CA GLY A 97 18.18 8.12 12.95
C GLY A 97 17.65 9.38 12.25
N TYR A 98 16.37 9.71 12.47
CA TYR A 98 15.67 10.83 11.82
C TYR A 98 15.65 10.77 10.27
N ASN A 99 15.93 9.61 9.67
CA ASN A 99 15.78 9.42 8.22
C ASN A 99 14.33 9.10 7.87
N LEU A 100 13.56 10.17 7.64
CA LEU A 100 12.13 10.13 7.36
C LEU A 100 11.77 10.13 5.87
N HIS A 101 12.75 9.83 4.99
CA HIS A 101 12.46 9.69 3.58
C HIS A 101 11.90 8.30 3.27
N PHE A 102 10.61 8.26 2.93
CA PHE A 102 9.86 7.06 2.57
C PHE A 102 9.19 7.27 1.20
N PRO A 103 9.78 6.78 0.10
CA PRO A 103 9.16 6.89 -1.20
C PRO A 103 7.78 6.19 -1.22
N SER A 104 6.76 6.90 -1.70
CA SER A 104 5.42 6.32 -1.84
C SER A 104 5.36 5.37 -3.03
N LEU A 105 5.05 4.10 -2.76
CA LEU A 105 4.86 3.10 -3.82
C LEU A 105 3.63 3.41 -4.68
N TYR A 106 2.57 3.98 -4.11
CA TYR A 106 1.36 4.36 -4.85
C TYR A 106 1.61 5.50 -5.84
N LEU A 107 2.44 6.50 -5.46
CA LEU A 107 2.84 7.55 -6.41
C LEU A 107 3.65 6.96 -7.58
N ARG A 108 4.44 5.92 -7.33
CA ARG A 108 5.15 5.21 -8.41
C ARG A 108 4.21 4.43 -9.31
N ILE A 109 3.17 3.80 -8.78
CA ILE A 109 2.10 3.19 -9.61
C ILE A 109 1.52 4.24 -10.55
N TYR A 110 1.13 5.39 -10.01
CA TYR A 110 0.60 6.49 -10.82
C TYR A 110 1.57 6.91 -11.93
N GLY A 111 2.85 7.14 -11.59
CA GLY A 111 3.87 7.49 -12.57
C GLY A 111 4.05 6.44 -13.68
N ILE A 112 4.03 5.15 -13.34
CA ILE A 112 4.11 4.08 -14.35
C ILE A 112 2.87 4.07 -15.25
N LEU A 113 1.67 4.23 -14.70
CA LEU A 113 0.44 4.31 -15.51
C LEU A 113 0.47 5.49 -16.47
N THR A 114 0.92 6.66 -16.01
CA THR A 114 1.10 7.86 -16.86
C THR A 114 2.06 7.56 -18.00
N ILE A 115 3.24 6.98 -17.72
CA ILE A 115 4.23 6.66 -18.76
C ILE A 115 3.70 5.65 -19.77
N LEU A 116 2.95 4.63 -19.32
CA LEU A 116 2.33 3.66 -20.20
C LEU A 116 1.31 4.32 -21.14
N GLN A 117 0.54 5.28 -20.64
CA GLN A 117 -0.44 6.02 -21.44
C GLN A 117 0.25 6.97 -22.43
N GLU A 118 1.26 7.72 -22.00
CA GLU A 118 2.04 8.62 -22.86
C GLU A 118 2.75 7.87 -24.00
N LYS A 119 3.25 6.66 -23.73
CA LYS A 119 3.85 5.78 -24.75
C LYS A 119 2.82 5.08 -25.65
N GLY A 120 1.53 5.28 -25.41
CA GLY A 120 0.45 4.64 -26.17
C GLY A 120 0.37 3.11 -25.98
N ILE A 121 0.95 2.59 -24.89
CA ILE A 121 0.93 1.17 -24.54
C ILE A 121 -0.44 0.81 -23.95
N ILE A 122 -1.01 1.72 -23.15
CA ILE A 122 -2.37 1.62 -22.63
C ILE A 122 -3.25 2.72 -23.22
N GLU A 123 -4.53 2.43 -23.41
CA GLU A 123 -5.54 3.40 -23.87
C GLU A 123 -6.76 3.32 -22.97
N VAL A 124 -7.14 4.42 -22.34
CA VAL A 124 -8.29 4.48 -21.42
C VAL A 124 -9.51 4.97 -22.19
N THR A 125 -10.58 4.15 -22.26
CA THR A 125 -11.79 4.50 -23.03
C THR A 125 -12.80 5.30 -22.24
N ASN A 126 -12.87 5.11 -20.91
CA ASN A 126 -13.69 5.94 -20.04
C ASN A 126 -12.79 6.66 -19.01
N ALA A 127 -12.50 7.93 -19.31
CA ALA A 127 -11.75 8.80 -18.42
C ALA A 127 -12.65 9.51 -17.38
N HIS A 128 -13.98 9.32 -17.42
CA HIS A 128 -14.84 9.84 -16.37
C HIS A 128 -14.57 9.09 -15.07
N ILE A 129 -14.03 9.81 -14.09
CA ILE A 129 -13.91 9.36 -12.71
C ILE A 129 -15.33 9.35 -12.14
N ASP A 130 -16.07 8.27 -12.34
CA ASP A 130 -17.28 8.04 -11.56
C ASP A 130 -16.83 7.69 -10.14
N LEU A 131 -17.06 8.60 -9.19
CA LEU A 131 -16.85 8.35 -7.76
C LEU A 131 -17.88 7.34 -7.20
N ASN A 132 -18.88 6.96 -8.01
CA ASN A 132 -19.98 6.06 -7.67
C ASN A 132 -19.86 4.67 -8.33
N VAL A 133 -18.64 4.16 -8.61
CA VAL A 133 -18.51 2.78 -9.09
C VAL A 133 -19.01 1.83 -8.01
N SER A 134 -20.25 1.37 -8.17
CA SER A 134 -20.77 0.24 -7.43
C SER A 134 -19.93 -0.99 -7.77
N ILE A 135 -19.38 -1.61 -6.73
CA ILE A 135 -18.69 -2.90 -6.80
C ILE A 135 -19.75 -3.99 -6.96
N ASP A 136 -20.52 -3.90 -8.05
CA ASP A 136 -21.44 -4.96 -8.41
C ASP A 136 -20.60 -6.04 -9.10
N GLY A 137 -20.51 -7.20 -8.46
CA GLY A 137 -19.62 -8.32 -8.77
C GLY A 137 -19.83 -9.02 -10.13
N LYS A 138 -20.16 -8.28 -11.19
CA LYS A 138 -19.96 -8.72 -12.57
C LYS A 138 -18.50 -8.49 -12.91
N SER A 139 -17.85 -9.45 -13.56
CA SER A 139 -16.44 -9.37 -13.94
C SER A 139 -16.24 -8.18 -14.90
N ASN A 140 -15.92 -7.02 -14.34
CA ASN A 140 -15.45 -5.89 -15.11
C ASN A 140 -14.01 -6.24 -15.53
N GLU A 141 -13.86 -6.69 -16.77
CA GLU A 141 -12.55 -6.86 -17.38
C GLU A 141 -11.70 -5.61 -17.13
N ILE A 142 -10.55 -5.78 -16.47
CA ILE A 142 -9.69 -4.66 -16.10
C ILE A 142 -9.03 -4.06 -17.35
N TYR A 143 -8.74 -4.92 -18.33
CA TYR A 143 -8.25 -4.53 -19.64
C TYR A 143 -8.57 -5.59 -20.70
N THR A 144 -8.51 -5.20 -21.96
CA THR A 144 -8.46 -6.09 -23.12
C THR A 144 -7.25 -5.75 -24.00
N PHE A 145 -6.81 -6.68 -24.85
CA PHE A 145 -5.71 -6.41 -25.79
C PHE A 145 -6.27 -6.29 -27.21
N HIS A 146 -6.08 -5.13 -27.83
CA HIS A 146 -6.57 -4.86 -29.18
C HIS A 146 -5.60 -3.94 -29.92
N ASN A 147 -5.30 -4.24 -31.19
CA ASN A 147 -4.39 -3.44 -32.03
C ASN A 147 -3.04 -3.10 -31.37
N ASN A 148 -2.40 -4.09 -30.74
CA ASN A 148 -1.14 -3.93 -30.00
C ASN A 148 -1.19 -2.93 -28.82
N LYS A 149 -2.38 -2.64 -28.31
CA LYS A 149 -2.58 -1.80 -27.13
C LYS A 149 -3.41 -2.52 -26.08
N TRP A 150 -3.17 -2.18 -24.83
CA TRP A 150 -4.01 -2.59 -23.71
C TRP A 150 -5.10 -1.55 -23.49
N ILE A 151 -6.33 -1.91 -23.84
CA ILE A 151 -7.50 -1.05 -23.67
C ILE A 151 -7.99 -1.20 -22.24
N VAL A 152 -8.07 -0.10 -21.50
CA VAL A 152 -8.54 -0.01 -20.11
C VAL A 152 -9.94 0.59 -20.12
N PRO A 153 -11.00 -0.21 -19.89
CA PRO A 153 -12.37 0.27 -19.94
C PRO A 153 -12.67 1.35 -18.90
N CYS A 154 -12.11 1.21 -17.70
CA CYS A 154 -12.33 2.10 -16.56
C CYS A 154 -11.06 2.25 -15.73
N ILE A 155 -10.53 3.48 -15.64
CA ILE A 155 -9.31 3.78 -14.89
C ILE A 155 -9.47 3.55 -13.38
N ASN A 156 -10.67 3.79 -12.83
CA ASN A 156 -10.95 3.58 -11.41
C ASN A 156 -10.84 2.10 -11.02
N ASN A 157 -11.33 1.18 -11.86
CA ASN A 157 -11.21 -0.26 -11.62
C ASN A 157 -9.75 -0.73 -11.69
N LEU A 158 -8.98 -0.21 -12.66
CA LEU A 158 -7.55 -0.46 -12.78
C LEU A 158 -6.80 0.02 -11.53
N TRP A 159 -7.09 1.25 -11.10
CA TRP A 159 -6.49 1.85 -9.91
C TRP A 159 -6.82 1.06 -8.65
N LEU A 160 -8.10 0.78 -8.41
CA LEU A 160 -8.55 0.02 -7.23
C LEU A 160 -7.89 -1.36 -7.16
N THR A 161 -7.85 -2.08 -8.29
CA THR A 161 -7.18 -3.38 -8.36
C THR A 161 -5.68 -3.26 -8.06
N SER A 162 -5.03 -2.22 -8.60
CA SER A 162 -3.60 -1.99 -8.40
C SER A 162 -3.27 -1.64 -6.95
N VAL A 163 -4.10 -0.81 -6.31
CA VAL A 163 -3.99 -0.47 -4.88
C VAL A 163 -4.17 -1.71 -4.02
N GLN A 164 -5.19 -2.52 -4.27
CA GLN A 164 -5.44 -3.76 -3.54
C GLN A 164 -4.26 -4.74 -3.66
N MET A 165 -3.68 -4.85 -4.85
CA MET A 165 -2.50 -5.69 -5.04
C MET A 165 -1.27 -5.12 -4.32
N MET A 166 -1.06 -3.79 -4.37
CA MET A 166 0.03 -3.15 -3.63
C MET A 166 -0.11 -3.34 -2.11
N ASP A 167 -1.32 -3.27 -1.57
CA ASP A 167 -1.57 -3.53 -0.16
C ASP A 167 -1.14 -4.96 0.20
N LYS A 168 -1.51 -5.95 -0.61
CA LYS A 168 -1.05 -7.34 -0.41
C LYS A 168 0.46 -7.48 -0.48
N ILE A 169 1.10 -6.79 -1.41
CA ILE A 169 2.56 -6.75 -1.54
C ILE A 169 3.21 -6.16 -0.28
N LEU A 170 2.63 -5.10 0.28
CA LEU A 170 3.11 -4.48 1.52
C LEU A 170 3.02 -5.42 2.73
N LEU A 171 2.04 -6.34 2.75
CA LEU A 171 1.89 -7.34 3.82
C LEU A 171 2.97 -8.44 3.74
N HIS A 172 3.46 -8.75 2.54
CA HIS A 172 4.52 -9.73 2.35
C HIS A 172 5.88 -9.26 2.84
N GLU A 173 6.73 -10.22 3.20
CA GLU A 173 8.13 -9.94 3.53
C GLU A 173 8.88 -9.51 2.27
N LYS A 174 9.48 -8.31 2.31
CA LYS A 174 10.09 -7.65 1.15
C LYS A 174 11.49 -8.16 0.80
N THR A 175 11.97 -9.24 1.43
CA THR A 175 13.35 -9.69 1.27
C THR A 175 13.63 -10.09 -0.18
N GLY A 176 14.36 -9.24 -0.91
CA GLY A 176 14.87 -9.53 -2.24
C GLY A 176 14.20 -8.79 -3.41
N TYR A 177 13.06 -8.11 -3.19
CA TYR A 177 12.35 -7.42 -4.27
C TYR A 177 12.75 -5.95 -4.38
N LYS A 178 12.98 -5.47 -5.61
CA LYS A 178 13.17 -4.03 -5.87
C LYS A 178 11.82 -3.32 -5.83
N GLU A 179 11.82 -2.05 -5.44
CA GLU A 179 10.59 -1.23 -5.41
C GLU A 179 9.88 -1.18 -6.77
N ILE A 180 10.63 -1.15 -7.88
CA ILE A 180 10.04 -1.16 -9.22
C ILE A 180 9.33 -2.50 -9.53
N GLU A 181 9.85 -3.62 -9.03
CA GLU A 181 9.24 -4.94 -9.20
C GLU A 181 7.96 -5.06 -8.38
N MET A 182 7.93 -4.45 -7.19
CA MET A 182 6.72 -4.33 -6.38
C MET A 182 5.65 -3.51 -7.12
N VAL A 183 6.04 -2.39 -7.75
CA VAL A 183 5.12 -1.55 -8.53
C VAL A 183 4.58 -2.33 -9.74
N TYR A 184 5.43 -3.00 -10.51
CA TYR A 184 4.97 -3.81 -11.64
C TYR A 184 4.11 -5.01 -11.22
N ALA A 185 4.45 -5.66 -10.11
CA ALA A 185 3.64 -6.74 -9.56
C ALA A 185 2.24 -6.26 -9.14
N SER A 186 2.12 -5.01 -8.68
CA SER A 186 0.82 -4.43 -8.32
C SER A 186 -0.09 -4.14 -9.53
N LEU A 187 0.49 -3.87 -10.70
CA LEU A 187 -0.27 -3.58 -11.90
C LEU A 187 -0.80 -4.88 -12.54
N PRO A 188 -2.04 -4.92 -13.05
CA PRO A 188 -2.64 -6.15 -13.59
C PRO A 188 -2.15 -6.51 -14.99
N PHE A 189 -1.40 -5.63 -15.65
CA PHE A 189 -0.85 -5.87 -16.98
C PHE A 189 0.20 -6.99 -16.97
N PRO A 190 0.34 -7.74 -18.08
CA PRO A 190 1.39 -8.74 -18.18
C PRO A 190 2.77 -8.07 -18.30
N CYS A 191 3.84 -8.79 -17.96
CA CYS A 191 5.20 -8.22 -17.87
C CYS A 191 5.67 -7.60 -19.19
N GLU A 192 5.20 -8.14 -20.31
CA GLU A 192 5.46 -7.68 -21.68
C GLU A 192 5.09 -6.19 -21.85
N ALA A 193 4.03 -5.71 -21.17
CA ALA A 193 3.62 -4.31 -21.20
C ALA A 193 4.70 -3.36 -20.65
N PHE A 194 5.56 -3.84 -19.77
CA PHE A 194 6.61 -3.03 -19.14
C PHE A 194 7.96 -3.12 -19.87
N THR A 195 8.13 -4.06 -20.80
CA THR A 195 9.41 -4.25 -21.54
C THR A 195 9.80 -3.04 -22.40
N LEU A 196 8.82 -2.20 -22.76
CA LEU A 196 9.01 -0.96 -23.51
C LEU A 196 9.37 0.25 -22.62
N LEU A 197 9.42 0.04 -21.30
CA LEU A 197 9.83 1.04 -20.32
C LEU A 197 11.34 0.97 -20.07
N SER A 198 11.94 2.12 -19.76
CA SER A 198 13.39 2.22 -19.53
C SER A 198 13.83 1.73 -18.14
N PHE A 199 12.92 1.19 -17.31
CA PHE A 199 13.22 0.76 -15.95
C PHE A 199 13.40 -0.77 -15.92
N PRO A 200 14.63 -1.27 -15.70
CA PRO A 200 14.89 -2.70 -15.70
C PRO A 200 14.24 -3.39 -14.51
N PHE A 201 13.69 -4.57 -14.74
CA PHE A 201 13.06 -5.41 -13.72
C PHE A 201 13.26 -6.89 -14.04
N ASP A 202 13.18 -7.75 -13.01
CA ASP A 202 13.14 -9.19 -13.20
C ASP A 202 11.68 -9.68 -13.30
N ALA A 203 11.28 -10.17 -14.48
CA ALA A 203 9.93 -10.68 -14.72
C ALA A 203 9.58 -11.90 -13.87
N LYS A 204 10.57 -12.71 -13.48
CA LYS A 204 10.38 -13.85 -12.58
C LYS A 204 10.02 -13.35 -11.19
N ASN A 205 10.73 -12.36 -10.65
CA ASN A 205 10.42 -11.75 -9.36
C ASN A 205 9.00 -11.16 -9.33
N VAL A 206 8.62 -10.42 -10.39
CA VAL A 206 7.28 -9.84 -10.51
C VAL A 206 6.19 -10.94 -10.48
N THR A 207 6.44 -12.04 -11.18
CA THR A 207 5.50 -13.17 -11.27
C THR A 207 5.40 -13.93 -9.95
N GLU A 208 6.52 -14.19 -9.30
CA GLU A 208 6.57 -14.81 -7.97
C GLU A 208 5.82 -13.98 -6.92
N LEU A 209 6.02 -12.66 -6.93
CA LEU A 209 5.34 -11.74 -6.02
C LEU A 209 3.83 -11.72 -6.25
N ARG A 210 3.37 -11.67 -7.51
CA ARG A 210 1.93 -11.79 -7.84
C ARG A 210 1.34 -13.10 -7.33
N ASN A 211 2.02 -14.21 -7.56
CA ASN A 211 1.56 -15.54 -7.13
C ASN A 211 1.52 -15.68 -5.60
N ALA A 212 2.45 -15.04 -4.89
CA ALA A 212 2.41 -14.98 -3.44
C ALA A 212 1.17 -14.23 -2.94
N CYS A 213 0.83 -13.10 -3.56
CA CYS A 213 -0.30 -12.25 -3.17
C CYS A 213 -1.68 -12.88 -3.44
N VAL A 214 -1.80 -13.77 -4.43
CA VAL A 214 -3.04 -14.53 -4.68
C VAL A 214 -3.44 -15.37 -3.46
N LYS A 215 -2.46 -15.83 -2.67
CA LYS A 215 -2.69 -16.70 -1.51
C LYS A 215 -3.14 -15.94 -0.26
N ILE A 216 -3.06 -14.62 -0.24
CA ILE A 216 -3.52 -13.80 0.90
C ILE A 216 -5.04 -13.56 0.75
N PRO A 217 -5.87 -14.07 1.68
CA PRO A 217 -7.32 -13.89 1.62
C PRO A 217 -7.70 -12.41 1.63
N PHE A 218 -8.67 -12.06 0.80
CA PHE A 218 -9.18 -10.69 0.66
C PHE A 218 -10.02 -10.20 1.85
N SER A 219 -10.33 -11.06 2.83
CA SER A 219 -11.24 -10.76 3.95
C SER A 219 -10.72 -9.68 4.92
N LEU A 220 -9.56 -9.09 4.66
CA LEU A 220 -9.03 -7.91 5.33
C LEU A 220 -9.42 -6.60 4.63
N TYR A 221 -10.00 -6.70 3.43
CA TYR A 221 -10.55 -5.60 2.64
C TYR A 221 -12.07 -5.70 2.72
N ASN A 222 -12.74 -4.87 3.53
CA ASN A 222 -14.16 -4.58 3.30
C ASN A 222 -14.25 -3.26 2.52
N PRO A 223 -14.44 -3.30 1.19
CA PRO A 223 -14.48 -2.10 0.36
C PRO A 223 -15.73 -1.23 0.61
N GLU A 224 -16.69 -1.70 1.40
CA GLU A 224 -17.85 -0.90 1.85
C GLU A 224 -17.47 0.35 2.67
N ASN A 225 -16.21 0.47 3.12
CA ASN A 225 -15.69 1.64 3.83
C ASN A 225 -14.93 2.65 2.94
N ILE A 226 -14.93 2.47 1.61
CA ILE A 226 -14.25 3.38 0.66
C ILE A 226 -15.26 4.33 -0.03
N SER A 227 -16.47 4.46 0.50
CA SER A 227 -17.40 5.52 0.13
C SER A 227 -17.07 6.82 0.90
N MET A 228 -16.19 7.64 0.31
CA MET A 228 -16.15 9.09 0.54
C MET A 228 -16.10 9.82 -0.78
#